data_AF-A0A3Q7F4S3-F1
#
_entry.id   AF-A0A3Q7F4S3-F1
#
_cell.length_a   1.000
_cell.length_b   1.000
_cell.length_c   1.000
_cell.angle_alpha   90.00
_cell.angle_beta   90.00
_cell.angle_gamma   90.00
#
_symmetry.space_group_name_H-M   'P 1'
#
loop_
_entity.id
_entity.type
_entity.pdbx_description
1 polymer ?
#
loop_
_entity_poly.entity_id
_entity_poly.type
_entity_poly.pdbx_seq_one_letter_code
_entity_poly.pdbx_strand_id
1 'polypeptide(L)' 'MIIYFFYAVGIASEAQHGSIRKWITKVIQLVLIIDDVYDIYASLADVQLFTRAIEK' A
#
# COMPACT_ATOMS: atom_id res chain seq x y z
N MET A 1 2.85 5.55 9.46
CA MET A 1 3.82 6.39 8.72
C MET A 1 5.25 5.86 8.81
N ILE A 2 5.80 5.63 10.01
CA ILE A 2 7.20 5.19 10.19
C ILE A 2 7.50 3.83 9.53
N ILE A 3 6.60 2.84 9.69
CA ILE A 3 6.78 1.48 9.18
C ILE A 3 6.91 1.46 7.64
N TYR A 4 6.03 2.17 6.93
CA TYR A 4 6.02 2.21 5.47
C TYR A 4 7.26 2.91 4.90
N PHE A 5 7.72 3.98 5.57
CA PHE A 5 8.94 4.66 5.19
C PHE A 5 10.19 3.80 5.43
N PHE A 6 10.21 3.00 6.50
CA PHE A 6 11.29 2.06 6.77
C PHE A 6 11.42 1.02 5.65
N TYR A 7 10.30 0.44 5.19
CA TYR A 7 10.30 -0.45 4.03
C TYR A 7 10.78 0.27 2.76
N ALA A 8 10.32 1.50 2.52
CA ALA A 8 10.77 2.28 1.36
C ALA A 8 12.28 2.55 1.37
N VAL A 9 12.85 2.85 2.54
CA VAL A 9 14.30 2.99 2.74
C VAL A 9 15.03 1.67 2.51
N GLY A 10 14.48 0.54 2.96
CA GLY A 10 15.05 -0.78 2.69
C GLY A 10 15.10 -1.12 1.20
N ILE A 11 14.07 -0.73 0.43
CA ILE A 11 13.99 -1.00 -1.01
C ILE A 11 14.88 -0.04 -1.82
N ALA A 12 14.93 1.23 -1.45
CA ALA A 12 15.68 2.26 -2.17
C ALA A 12 16.56 3.06 -1.18
N SER A 13 17.67 2.44 -0.77
CA SER A 13 18.48 2.92 0.36
C SER A 13 19.41 4.10 0.03
N GLU A 14 19.80 4.24 -1.24
CA GLU A 14 20.75 5.26 -1.68
C GLU A 14 20.15 6.67 -1.58
N ALA A 15 20.92 7.63 -1.07
CA ALA A 15 20.44 8.99 -0.80
C ALA A 15 19.72 9.64 -2.01
N GLN A 16 20.24 9.42 -3.22
CA GLN A 16 19.70 9.93 -4.48
C GLN A 16 18.28 9.43 -4.84
N HIS A 17 17.83 8.30 -4.27
CA HIS A 17 16.51 7.72 -4.55
C HIS A 17 15.36 8.32 -3.73
N GLY A 18 15.50 9.56 -3.24
CA GLY A 18 14.50 10.22 -2.38
C GLY A 18 13.09 10.28 -2.99
N SER A 19 12.97 10.56 -4.28
CA SER A 19 11.67 10.57 -4.98
C SER A 19 11.07 9.18 -5.10
N ILE A 20 11.90 8.16 -5.33
CA ILE A 20 11.46 6.76 -5.39
C ILE A 20 10.95 6.30 -4.01
N ARG A 21 11.68 6.61 -2.93
CA ARG A 21 11.22 6.31 -1.55
C ARG A 21 9.87 6.94 -1.23
N LYS A 22 9.63 8.18 -1.67
CA LYS A 22 8.32 8.84 -1.50
C LYS A 22 7.20 8.08 -2.21
N TRP A 23 7.42 7.63 -3.44
CA TRP A 23 6.43 6.85 -4.20
C TRP A 23 6.20 5.47 -3.58
N ILE A 24 7.27 4.75 -3.23
CA ILE A 24 7.16 3.44 -2.57
C ILE A 24 6.41 3.55 -1.25
N THR A 25 6.69 4.57 -0.43
CA THR A 25 5.98 4.80 0.83
C THR A 25 4.47 4.94 0.61
N LYS A 26 4.04 5.68 -0.42
CA LYS A 26 2.62 5.85 -0.76
C LYS A 26 1.98 4.55 -1.22
N VAL A 27 2.68 3.76 -2.05
CA VAL A 27 2.19 2.46 -2.52
C VAL A 27 2.04 1.49 -1.37
N ILE A 28 3.06 1.36 -0.50
CA ILE A 28 3.01 0.49 0.67
C ILE A 28 1.88 0.92 1.61
N GLN A 29 1.70 2.22 1.81
CA GLN A 29 0.58 2.74 2.61
C GLN A 29 -0.77 2.35 1.99
N LEU A 30 -0.94 2.47 0.67
CA LEU A 30 -2.18 2.09 0.00
C LEU A 30 -2.46 0.59 0.13
N VAL A 31 -1.44 -0.25 -0.09
CA VAL A 31 -1.56 -1.71 0.04
C VAL A 31 -2.03 -2.09 1.45
N LEU A 32 -1.44 -1.50 2.49
CA LEU A 32 -1.78 -1.85 3.87
C LEU A 32 -3.16 -1.36 4.29
N ILE A 33 -3.60 -0.21 3.75
CA ILE A 33 -5.00 0.22 3.95
C ILE A 33 -5.96 -0.77 3.28
N ILE A 34 -5.65 -1.23 2.07
CA ILE A 34 -6.49 -2.23 1.37
C ILE A 34 -6.48 -3.56 2.11
N ASP A 35 -5.32 -3.99 2.62
CA ASP A 35 -5.14 -5.21 3.43
C ASP A 35 -6.03 -5.19 4.69
N ASP A 36 -5.95 -4.12 5.49
CA ASP A 36 -6.79 -3.95 6.67
C ASP A 36 -8.29 -3.96 6.31
N VAL A 37 -8.67 -3.32 5.19
CA VAL A 37 -10.05 -3.34 4.70
C VAL A 37 -10.48 -4.77 4.36
N TYR A 38 -9.65 -5.52 3.63
CA TYR A 38 -9.97 -6.88 3.18
C TYR A 38 -10.04 -7.89 4.34
N ASP A 39 -9.17 -7.76 5.34
CA ASP A 39 -9.01 -8.77 6.40
C ASP A 39 -9.83 -8.47 7.67
N ILE A 40 -10.06 -7.19 8.00
CA ILE A 40 -10.69 -6.79 9.27
C ILE A 40 -12.06 -6.17 9.05
N TYR A 41 -12.20 -5.28 8.07
CA TYR A 41 -13.34 -4.36 8.02
C TYR A 41 -14.43 -4.72 7.00
N ALA A 42 -14.11 -5.41 5.91
CA ALA A 42 -15.03 -5.63 4.80
C ALA A 42 -15.79 -6.96 4.90
N SER A 43 -17.03 -6.95 4.40
CA SER A 43 -17.74 -8.20 4.11
C SER A 43 -17.29 -8.80 2.78
N LEU A 44 -17.57 -10.08 2.55
CA LEU A 44 -17.28 -10.75 1.28
C LEU A 44 -17.89 -10.02 0.07
N ALA A 45 -19.08 -9.43 0.23
CA ALA A 45 -19.75 -8.69 -0.84
C ALA A 45 -19.00 -7.39 -1.18
N ASP A 46 -18.52 -6.67 -0.17
CA ASP A 46 -17.76 -5.42 -0.35
C ASP A 46 -16.43 -5.69 -1.05
N VAL A 47 -15.71 -6.74 -0.61
CA VAL A 47 -14.46 -7.19 -1.24
C VAL A 47 -14.69 -7.52 -2.71
N GLN A 48 -15.69 -8.36 -3.03
CA GLN A 48 -15.99 -8.74 -4.41
C GLN A 48 -16.41 -7.54 -5.28
N LEU A 49 -17.06 -6.53 -4.71
CA LEU A 49 -17.42 -5.31 -5.43
C LEU A 49 -16.18 -4.46 -5.72
N PHE A 50 -15.31 -4.27 -4.73
CA PHE A 50 -14.06 -3.51 -4.89
C PHE A 50 -13.10 -4.18 -5.87
N THR A 51 -12.92 -5.51 -5.80
CA THR A 51 -12.09 -6.27 -6.75
C THR A 51 -12.60 -6.07 -8.18
N ARG A 52 -13.91 -6.23 -8.40
CA ARG A 52 -14.54 -6.00 -9.72
C ARG A 52 -14.42 -4.57 -10.22
N ALA A 53 -14.33 -3.58 -9.32
CA ALA A 53 -14.14 -2.19 -9.71
C ALA A 53 -12.71 -1.90 -10.20
N ILE A 54 -11.71 -2.62 -9.69
CA ILE A 54 -10.30 -2.49 -10.09
C ILE A 54 -9.98 -3.30 -11.35
N GLU A 55 -10.62 -4.45 -11.54
CA GLU A 55 -10.40 -5.33 -12.71
C GLU A 55 -11.00 -4.79 -14.03
N LYS A 56 -11.69 -3.64 -14.00
CA LYS A 56 -12.22 -2.96 -15.19
C LYS A 56 -11.25 -1.94 -15.77
#